data_AF-A0A4Y2TWS5-F1
#
_entry.id   AF-A0A4Y2TWS5-F1
#
_cell.length_a   1.000
_cell.length_b   1.000
_cell.length_c   1.000
_cell.angle_alpha   90.00
_cell.angle_beta   90.00
_cell.angle_gamma   90.00
#
_symmetry.space_group_name_H-M   'P 1'
#
loop_
_entity.id
_entity.type
_entity.pdbx_description
1 polymer ?
#
loop_
_entity_poly.entity_id
_entity_poly.type
_entity_poly.pdbx_seq_one_letter_code
_entity_poly.pdbx_strand_id
1 'polypeptide(L)'
;MKGMIDEVKGQFQRKVDKVEEKVHMKIEDVKSEVKWKIEEVEQKVQGKIGDIERRLSELEDRPFSFSSSPEFMHPRPTVKSLTFDGQTSWTVFKTQFDVVSSAIGWTDFVKASKLVASLRGSAAEVLQGIPSDKLKDQTTIEKALESRFGDSRLTQFYRTELKTRR
;
A
#
# COMPACT_ATOMS: atom_id res chain seq x y z
N MET A 1 -61.23 -34.56 -42.02
CA MET A 1 -60.66 -34.05 -40.75
C MET A 1 -59.29 -34.65 -40.44
N LYS A 2 -59.11 -35.98 -40.46
CA LYS A 2 -57.82 -36.66 -40.15
C LYS A 2 -56.63 -36.22 -41.04
N GLY A 3 -56.81 -36.14 -42.36
CA GLY A 3 -55.73 -35.72 -43.27
C GLY A 3 -55.21 -34.29 -43.04
N MET A 4 -56.08 -33.35 -42.66
CA MET A 4 -55.65 -31.98 -42.33
C MET A 4 -54.83 -31.93 -41.03
N ILE A 5 -55.13 -32.80 -40.07
CA ILE A 5 -54.37 -32.90 -38.81
C ILE A 5 -52.97 -33.45 -39.09
N ASP A 6 -52.86 -34.48 -39.94
CA ASP A 6 -51.57 -35.08 -40.33
C ASP A 6 -50.70 -34.08 -41.11
N GLU A 7 -51.30 -33.28 -41.99
CA GLU A 7 -50.60 -32.23 -42.73
C GLU A 7 -50.10 -31.10 -41.82
N VAL A 8 -50.94 -30.62 -40.89
CA VAL A 8 -50.56 -29.61 -39.90
C VAL A 8 -49.43 -30.12 -39.01
N LYS A 9 -49.49 -31.39 -38.58
CA LYS A 9 -48.43 -32.03 -37.80
C LYS A 9 -47.11 -32.12 -38.58
N GLY A 10 -47.17 -32.49 -39.86
CA GLY A 10 -45.99 -32.53 -40.74
C GLY A 10 -45.39 -31.15 -41.03
N GLN A 11 -46.21 -30.09 -41.09
CA GLN A 11 -45.70 -28.72 -41.17
C GLN A 11 -45.08 -28.25 -39.85
N PHE A 12 -45.66 -28.63 -38.72
CA PHE A 12 -45.13 -28.29 -37.40
C PHE A 12 -43.77 -28.94 -37.18
N GLN A 13 -43.63 -30.24 -37.47
CA GLN A 13 -42.36 -30.95 -37.32
C GLN A 13 -41.25 -30.32 -38.16
N ARG A 14 -41.52 -30.01 -39.44
CA ARG A 14 -40.54 -29.33 -40.31
C ARG A 14 -40.10 -27.97 -39.78
N LYS A 15 -41.01 -27.22 -39.12
CA LYS A 15 -40.66 -25.94 -38.48
C LYS A 15 -39.79 -26.15 -37.24
N VAL A 16 -40.07 -27.18 -36.45
CA VAL A 16 -39.24 -27.56 -35.30
C VAL A 16 -37.83 -27.92 -35.76
N ASP A 17 -37.70 -28.84 -36.72
CA ASP A 17 -36.40 -29.30 -37.23
C ASP A 17 -35.57 -28.11 -37.77
N LYS A 18 -36.22 -27.20 -38.50
CA LYS A 18 -35.57 -25.98 -39.02
C LYS A 18 -35.11 -25.01 -37.92
N VAL A 19 -35.87 -24.91 -36.83
CA VAL A 19 -35.49 -24.08 -35.68
C VAL A 19 -34.33 -24.73 -34.93
N GLU A 20 -34.35 -26.04 -34.73
CA GLU A 20 -33.27 -26.79 -34.09
C GLU A 20 -31.96 -26.65 -34.87
N GLU A 21 -31.99 -26.81 -36.19
CA GLU A 21 -30.81 -26.61 -37.04
C GLU A 21 -30.24 -25.19 -36.92
N LYS A 22 -31.11 -24.17 -36.95
CA LYS A 22 -30.70 -22.77 -36.81
C LYS A 22 -30.13 -22.46 -35.43
N VAL A 23 -30.67 -23.08 -34.38
CA VAL A 23 -30.14 -22.96 -33.01
C VAL A 23 -28.78 -23.64 -32.91
N HIS A 24 -28.63 -24.84 -33.47
CA HIS A 24 -27.36 -25.57 -33.46
C HIS A 24 -26.24 -24.80 -34.17
N MET A 25 -26.53 -24.25 -35.35
CA MET A 25 -25.58 -23.43 -36.09
C MET A 25 -25.13 -22.20 -35.30
N LYS A 26 -26.08 -21.47 -34.67
CA LYS A 26 -25.75 -20.32 -33.83
C LYS A 26 -24.91 -20.69 -32.61
N ILE A 27 -25.15 -21.86 -32.01
CA ILE A 27 -24.38 -22.33 -30.87
C ILE A 27 -22.93 -22.62 -31.29
N GLU A 28 -22.72 -23.29 -32.41
CA GLU A 28 -21.36 -23.57 -32.90
C GLU A 28 -20.63 -22.29 -33.36
N ASP A 29 -21.34 -21.32 -33.97
CA ASP A 29 -20.76 -20.01 -34.30
C ASP A 29 -20.30 -19.26 -33.05
N VAL A 30 -21.16 -19.15 -32.04
CA VAL A 30 -20.83 -18.47 -30.76
C VAL A 30 -19.68 -19.16 -30.05
N LYS A 31 -19.68 -20.50 -30.03
CA LYS A 31 -18.62 -21.30 -29.43
C LYS A 31 -17.27 -21.07 -30.12
N SER A 32 -17.27 -20.97 -31.44
CA SER A 32 -16.06 -20.67 -32.23
C SER A 32 -15.55 -19.25 -31.96
N GLU A 33 -16.44 -18.27 -31.89
CA GLU A 33 -16.09 -16.87 -31.59
C GLU A 33 -15.51 -16.72 -30.17
N VAL A 34 -16.13 -17.37 -29.18
CA VAL A 34 -15.65 -17.36 -27.79
C VAL A 34 -14.28 -18.01 -27.70
N LYS A 35 -14.07 -19.15 -28.37
CA LYS A 35 -12.77 -19.84 -28.38
C LYS A 35 -11.68 -18.94 -28.96
N TRP A 36 -11.93 -18.31 -30.12
CA TRP A 36 -10.98 -17.37 -30.73
C TRP A 36 -10.63 -16.21 -29.80
N LYS A 37 -11.63 -15.60 -29.14
CA LYS A 37 -11.40 -14.49 -28.20
C LYS A 37 -10.54 -14.89 -27.00
N ILE A 38 -10.71 -16.12 -26.49
CA ILE A 38 -9.88 -16.64 -25.40
C ILE A 38 -8.43 -16.79 -25.87
N GLU A 39 -8.21 -17.41 -27.03
CA GLU A 39 -6.86 -17.58 -27.61
C GLU A 39 -6.18 -16.22 -27.85
N GLU A 40 -6.90 -15.22 -28.38
CA GLU A 40 -6.38 -13.87 -28.58
C GLU A 40 -5.95 -13.20 -27.26
N VAL A 41 -6.76 -13.32 -26.21
CA VAL A 41 -6.45 -12.78 -24.89
C VAL A 41 -5.23 -13.48 -24.28
N GLU A 42 -5.15 -14.80 -24.38
CA GLU A 42 -4.00 -15.58 -23.90
C GLU A 42 -2.70 -15.13 -24.57
N GLN A 43 -2.69 -15.00 -25.90
CA GLN A 43 -1.52 -14.52 -26.65
C GLN A 43 -1.11 -13.10 -26.22
N LYS A 44 -2.08 -12.20 -26.04
CA LYS A 44 -1.81 -10.82 -25.59
C LYS A 44 -1.25 -10.76 -24.17
N VAL A 45 -1.73 -11.61 -23.28
CA VAL A 45 -1.23 -11.71 -21.90
C VAL A 45 0.18 -12.29 -21.90
N GLN A 46 0.43 -13.38 -22.63
CA GLN A 46 1.75 -13.98 -22.75
C GLN A 46 2.79 -12.98 -23.30
N GLY A 47 2.44 -12.22 -24.35
CA GLY A 47 3.33 -11.19 -24.88
C GLY A 47 3.67 -10.09 -23.86
N LYS A 48 2.67 -9.61 -23.12
CA LYS A 48 2.90 -8.60 -22.06
C LYS A 48 3.75 -9.13 -20.90
N ILE A 49 3.58 -10.40 -20.53
CA ILE A 49 4.40 -11.04 -19.49
C ILE A 49 5.86 -11.08 -19.96
N GLY A 50 6.12 -11.53 -21.19
CA GLY A 50 7.48 -11.55 -21.75
C GLY A 50 8.14 -10.16 -21.81
N ASP A 51 7.37 -9.12 -22.16
CA ASP A 51 7.86 -7.74 -22.11
C ASP A 51 8.20 -7.27 -20.69
N ILE A 52 7.41 -7.67 -19.70
CA ILE A 52 7.65 -7.34 -18.30
C ILE A 52 8.88 -8.10 -17.79
N GLU A 53 9.00 -9.40 -18.07
CA GLU A 53 10.15 -10.22 -17.71
C GLU A 53 11.44 -9.64 -18.29
N ARG A 54 11.45 -9.26 -19.58
CA ARG A 54 12.59 -8.59 -20.22
C ARG A 54 12.96 -7.29 -19.52
N ARG A 55 11.98 -6.42 -19.25
CA ARG A 55 12.21 -5.15 -18.54
C ARG A 55 12.71 -5.37 -17.11
N LEU A 56 12.31 -6.47 -16.46
CA LEU A 56 12.76 -6.83 -15.14
C LEU A 56 14.23 -7.28 -15.18
N SER A 57 14.62 -8.10 -16.17
CA SER A 57 16.02 -8.47 -16.39
C SER A 57 16.92 -7.27 -16.70
N GLU A 58 16.47 -6.33 -17.55
CA GLU A 58 17.20 -5.08 -17.82
C GLU A 58 17.42 -4.22 -16.54
N LEU A 59 16.48 -4.30 -15.58
CA LEU A 59 16.59 -3.59 -14.29
C LEU A 59 17.46 -4.34 -13.28
N GLU A 60 17.47 -5.68 -13.31
CA GLU A 60 18.27 -6.53 -12.41
C GLU A 60 19.76 -6.56 -12.81
N ASP A 61 20.05 -6.60 -14.13
CA ASP A 61 21.41 -6.55 -14.67
C ASP A 61 22.04 -5.14 -14.58
N ARG A 62 21.26 -4.12 -14.19
CA ARG A 62 21.80 -2.80 -13.89
C ARG A 62 22.47 -2.86 -12.52
N PRO A 63 23.82 -2.83 -12.42
CA PRO A 63 24.45 -2.63 -11.13
C PRO A 63 23.88 -1.34 -10.55
N PHE A 64 23.36 -1.41 -9.33
CA PHE A 64 22.80 -0.31 -8.53
C PHE A 64 23.86 0.80 -8.34
N SER A 65 24.15 1.53 -9.41
CA SER A 65 24.85 2.78 -9.40
C SER A 65 23.74 3.82 -9.45
N PHE A 66 23.51 4.46 -8.31
CA PHE A 66 22.95 5.81 -8.32
C PHE A 66 23.85 6.63 -9.24
N SER A 67 23.47 6.70 -10.51
CA SER A 67 24.12 7.50 -11.53
C SER A 67 24.12 8.93 -11.01
N SER A 68 25.28 9.36 -10.54
CA SER A 68 25.66 10.72 -10.22
C SER A 68 25.35 11.63 -11.42
N SER A 69 24.09 12.06 -11.55
CA SER A 69 23.74 13.17 -12.43
C SER A 69 24.24 14.45 -11.78
N PRO A 70 25.07 15.26 -12.47
CA PRO A 70 25.55 16.54 -11.95
C PRO A 70 24.42 17.53 -11.62
N GLU A 71 23.23 17.36 -12.22
CA GLU A 71 22.05 18.19 -11.95
C GLU A 71 21.37 17.91 -10.60
N PHE A 72 21.67 16.78 -9.95
CA PHE A 72 21.21 16.47 -8.59
C PHE A 72 22.29 16.68 -7.53
N MET A 73 23.33 17.47 -7.83
CA MET A 73 24.39 17.91 -6.90
C MET A 73 23.90 18.91 -5.84
N HIS A 74 22.63 18.90 -5.47
CA HIS A 74 22.29 19.37 -4.14
C HIS A 74 22.74 18.27 -3.18
N PRO A 75 23.72 18.51 -2.29
CA PRO A 75 23.98 17.55 -1.22
C PRO A 75 22.63 17.27 -0.56
N ARG A 76 22.11 16.05 -0.73
CA ARG A 76 20.92 15.59 -0.03
C ARG A 76 21.18 15.97 1.42
N PRO A 77 20.37 16.83 2.05
CA PRO A 77 20.64 17.24 3.41
C PRO A 77 20.75 15.97 4.26
N THR A 78 21.97 15.63 4.66
CA THR A 78 22.24 14.57 5.60
C THR A 78 21.83 15.15 6.94
N VAL A 79 20.53 15.18 7.19
CA VAL A 79 20.00 15.55 8.48
C VAL A 79 20.57 14.52 9.45
N LYS A 80 21.45 14.99 10.33
CA LYS A 80 22.00 14.19 11.43
C LYS A 80 20.84 13.46 12.08
N SER A 81 20.98 12.17 12.33
CA SER A 81 19.91 11.37 12.94
C SER A 81 19.48 12.03 14.24
N LEU A 82 18.27 12.57 14.26
CA LEU A 82 17.67 13.10 15.48
C LEU A 82 17.56 11.95 16.48
N THR A 83 18.02 12.16 17.70
CA THR A 83 17.90 11.19 18.79
C THR A 83 17.09 11.78 19.92
N PHE A 84 16.21 10.97 20.50
CA PHE A 84 15.44 11.33 21.68
C PHE A 84 15.64 10.28 22.76
N ASP A 85 16.24 10.67 23.88
CA ASP A 85 16.52 9.80 25.02
C ASP A 85 15.64 10.12 26.25
N GLY A 86 14.83 11.18 26.14
CA GLY A 86 13.98 11.69 27.22
C GLY A 86 14.60 12.81 28.07
N GLN A 87 15.83 13.26 27.76
CA GLN A 87 16.48 14.38 28.51
C GLN A 87 16.01 15.76 28.03
N THR A 88 15.80 15.93 26.73
CA THR A 88 15.23 17.15 26.17
C THR A 88 13.70 17.13 26.28
N SER A 89 13.06 18.31 26.30
CA SER A 89 11.59 18.37 26.29
C SER A 89 11.05 17.71 25.02
N TRP A 90 10.04 16.85 25.20
CA TRP A 90 9.36 16.16 24.11
C TRP A 90 8.81 17.15 23.07
N THR A 91 8.24 18.27 23.52
CA THR A 91 7.72 19.34 22.65
C THR A 91 8.78 19.91 21.71
N VAL A 92 10.01 20.09 22.23
CA VAL A 92 11.15 20.60 21.45
C VAL A 92 11.58 19.58 20.40
N PHE A 93 11.72 18.31 20.80
CA PHE A 93 12.08 17.25 19.88
C PHE A 93 11.04 17.07 18.77
N LYS A 94 9.75 17.03 19.13
CA LYS A 94 8.64 16.91 18.19
C LYS A 94 8.65 18.03 17.16
N THR A 95 8.82 19.28 17.59
CA THR A 95 8.90 20.44 16.70
C THR A 95 10.06 20.29 15.69
N GLN A 96 11.25 19.90 16.17
CA GLN A 96 12.40 19.67 15.28
C GLN A 96 12.13 18.54 14.28
N PHE A 97 11.52 17.45 14.74
CA PHE A 97 11.16 16.30 13.91
C PHE A 97 10.12 16.67 12.83
N ASP A 98 9.12 17.47 13.17
CA ASP A 98 8.07 17.94 12.25
C ASP A 98 8.63 18.89 11.19
N VAL A 99 9.51 19.81 11.56
CA VAL A 99 10.21 20.72 10.62
C VAL A 99 11.04 19.90 9.63
N VAL A 100 11.84 18.93 10.12
CA VAL A 100 12.68 18.07 9.28
C VAL A 100 11.85 17.20 8.35
N SER A 101 10.80 16.57 8.87
CA SER A 101 9.97 15.66 8.08
C SER A 101 9.17 16.39 7.00
N SER A 102 8.73 17.63 7.27
CA SER A 102 8.05 18.48 6.30
C SER A 102 8.98 18.97 5.20
N ALA A 103 10.19 19.42 5.55
CA ALA A 103 11.18 19.90 4.58
C ALA A 103 11.63 18.82 3.59
N ILE A 104 11.60 17.55 4.00
CA ILE A 104 12.01 16.41 3.16
C ILE A 104 10.79 15.69 2.54
N GLY A 105 9.57 16.04 2.94
CA GLY A 105 8.35 15.42 2.45
C GLY A 105 8.19 13.94 2.84
N TRP A 106 8.47 13.60 4.10
CA TRP A 106 8.27 12.23 4.57
C TRP A 106 6.79 11.87 4.63
N THR A 107 6.45 10.66 4.16
CA THR A 107 5.12 10.07 4.35
C THR A 107 4.92 9.67 5.81
N ASP A 108 3.68 9.55 6.26
CA ASP A 108 3.36 9.21 7.67
C ASP A 108 3.99 7.89 8.11
N PHE A 109 4.06 6.91 7.22
CA PHE A 109 4.76 5.64 7.48
C PHE A 109 6.28 5.84 7.71
N VAL A 110 6.92 6.69 6.88
CA VAL A 110 8.34 7.01 7.03
C VAL A 110 8.58 7.82 8.30
N LYS A 111 7.67 8.75 8.64
CA LYS A 111 7.71 9.49 9.91
C LYS A 111 7.61 8.54 11.10
N ALA A 112 6.65 7.63 11.13
CA ALA A 112 6.52 6.65 12.21
C ALA A 112 7.80 5.79 12.37
N SER A 113 8.30 5.25 11.25
CA SER A 113 9.51 4.42 11.25
C SER A 113 10.74 5.18 11.74
N LYS A 114 10.92 6.43 11.31
CA LYS A 114 12.04 7.28 11.75
C LYS A 114 11.88 7.73 13.18
N LEU A 115 10.66 8.03 13.63
CA LEU A 115 10.38 8.38 15.02
C LEU A 115 10.80 7.24 15.95
N VAL A 116 10.40 6.00 15.64
CA VAL A 116 10.86 4.78 16.36
C VAL A 116 12.37 4.66 16.33
N ALA A 117 13.00 4.82 15.17
CA ALA A 117 14.45 4.72 15.00
C ALA A 117 15.23 5.84 15.72
N SER A 118 14.58 6.96 16.05
CA SER A 118 15.16 8.07 16.81
C SER A 118 15.12 7.87 18.32
N LEU A 119 14.27 6.98 18.84
CA LEU A 119 14.15 6.76 20.29
C LEU A 119 15.34 5.99 20.85
N ARG A 120 15.86 6.44 21.99
CA ARG A 120 16.96 5.81 22.73
C ARG A 120 16.62 5.78 24.22
N GLY A 121 17.32 4.92 24.97
CA GLY A 121 17.21 4.86 26.43
C GLY A 121 15.76 4.81 26.94
N SER A 122 15.43 5.69 27.90
CA SER A 122 14.11 5.74 28.54
C SER A 122 12.97 6.02 27.57
N ALA A 123 13.23 6.73 26.46
CA ALA A 123 12.23 7.00 25.45
C ALA A 123 11.88 5.76 24.61
N ALA A 124 12.86 4.89 24.33
CA ALA A 124 12.63 3.66 23.58
C ALA A 124 11.77 2.66 24.35
N GLU A 125 11.81 2.68 25.69
CA GLU A 125 10.98 1.82 26.53
C GLU A 125 9.47 2.06 26.35
N VAL A 126 9.05 3.23 25.86
CA VAL A 126 7.64 3.51 25.53
C VAL A 126 7.10 2.53 24.51
N LEU A 127 7.96 2.02 23.63
CA LEU A 127 7.58 1.08 22.57
C LEU A 127 7.12 -0.27 23.11
N GLN A 128 7.52 -0.66 24.33
CA GLN A 128 7.10 -1.93 24.95
C GLN A 128 5.59 -1.97 25.23
N GLY A 129 4.96 -0.81 25.44
CA GLY A 129 3.53 -0.70 25.69
C GLY A 129 2.67 -0.63 24.42
N ILE A 130 3.28 -0.61 23.23
CA ILE A 130 2.58 -0.42 21.96
C ILE A 130 2.62 -1.73 21.16
N PRO A 131 1.47 -2.26 20.70
CA PRO A 131 1.43 -3.40 19.78
C PRO A 131 2.20 -3.11 18.49
N SER A 132 2.92 -4.11 17.96
CA SER A 132 3.79 -3.96 16.80
C SER A 132 3.05 -3.47 15.53
N ASP A 133 1.79 -3.88 15.35
CA ASP A 133 0.94 -3.43 14.24
C ASP A 133 0.63 -1.92 14.31
N LYS A 134 0.66 -1.33 15.52
CA LYS A 134 0.41 0.10 15.77
C LYS A 134 1.67 0.95 15.72
N LEU A 135 2.86 0.36 15.68
CA LEU A 135 4.13 1.10 15.51
C LEU A 135 4.29 1.72 14.12
N LYS A 136 3.35 1.46 13.20
CA LYS A 136 3.29 2.11 11.88
C LYS A 136 2.51 3.42 11.89
N ASP A 137 1.74 3.68 12.95
CA ASP A 137 0.98 4.91 13.12
C ASP A 137 1.76 5.90 13.99
N GLN A 138 2.20 6.99 13.35
CA GLN A 138 2.90 8.09 14.00
C GLN A 138 2.11 8.62 15.20
N THR A 139 0.80 8.77 15.07
CA THR A 139 -0.07 9.38 16.09
C THR A 139 -0.07 8.54 17.37
N THR A 140 -0.08 7.22 17.24
CA THR A 140 -0.06 6.31 18.38
C THR A 140 1.26 6.41 19.16
N ILE A 141 2.39 6.49 18.45
CA ILE A 141 3.71 6.64 19.07
C ILE A 141 3.84 7.99 19.75
N GLU A 142 3.41 9.08 19.10
CA GLU A 142 3.44 10.43 19.68
C GLU A 142 2.61 10.54 20.95
N LYS A 143 1.40 9.97 20.98
CA LYS A 143 0.55 9.99 22.19
C LYS A 143 1.22 9.30 23.37
N ALA A 144 1.89 8.18 23.11
CA ALA A 144 2.60 7.45 24.15
C ALA A 144 3.82 8.23 24.68
N LEU A 145 4.54 8.91 23.79
CA LEU A 145 5.66 9.79 24.16
C LEU A 145 5.17 11.04 24.91
N GLU A 146 4.08 11.65 24.48
CA GLU A 146 3.43 12.77 25.16
C GLU A 146 2.96 12.39 26.57
N SER A 147 2.37 11.20 26.73
CA SER A 147 1.93 10.72 28.03
C SER A 147 3.08 10.51 29.03
N ARG A 148 4.29 10.17 28.56
CA ARG A 148 5.44 9.87 29.42
C ARG A 148 6.39 11.06 29.61
N PHE A 149 6.59 11.86 28.57
CA PHE A 149 7.58 12.94 28.49
C PHE A 149 6.99 14.31 28.19
N GLY A 150 5.67 14.43 27.99
CA GLY A 150 5.01 15.72 27.86
C GLY A 150 5.25 16.61 29.08
N ASP A 151 5.10 17.92 28.92
CA ASP A 151 5.51 18.97 29.88
C ASP A 151 4.80 18.92 31.26
N SER A 152 4.02 17.88 31.55
CA SER A 152 3.34 17.66 32.84
C SER A 152 4.29 17.39 34.01
N ARG A 153 5.57 17.05 33.77
CA ARG A 153 6.55 16.79 34.84
C ARG A 153 7.13 18.04 35.51
N LEU A 154 7.12 19.21 34.86
CA LEU A 154 7.59 20.44 35.50
C LEU A 154 6.67 20.83 36.67
N THR A 155 5.37 20.59 36.53
CA THR A 155 4.36 20.85 37.57
C THR A 155 4.49 19.90 38.77
N GLN A 156 4.91 18.64 38.54
CA GLN A 156 5.15 17.68 39.63
C GLN A 156 6.42 17.99 40.43
N PHE A 157 7.47 18.48 39.78
CA PHE A 157 8.70 18.88 40.47
C PHE A 157 8.42 20.03 41.47
N TYR A 158 7.78 21.12 41.01
CA TYR A 158 7.38 22.23 41.89
C TYR A 158 6.37 21.82 42.97
N ARG A 159 5.43 20.90 42.68
CA ARG A 159 4.49 20.37 43.70
C ARG A 159 5.18 19.59 44.80
N THR A 160 6.28 18.90 44.48
CA THR A 160 7.02 18.10 45.46
C THR A 160 7.99 18.97 46.24
N GLU A 161 8.61 19.97 45.60
CA GLU A 161 9.49 20.95 46.24
C GLU A 161 8.75 21.88 47.23
N LEU A 162 7.50 22.24 46.92
CA LEU A 162 6.64 23.02 47.83
C LEU A 162 6.15 22.22 49.05
N LYS A 163 6.19 20.87 48.99
CA LYS A 163 5.77 20.00 50.11
C LYS A 163 6.88 19.72 51.12
N THR A 164 8.15 19.90 50.75
CA THR A 164 9.31 19.60 51.59
C THR A 164 9.86 20.84 52.32
N ARG A 165 9.25 22.02 52.15
CA ARG A 165 9.62 23.27 52.85
C ARG A 165 8.63 23.70 53.94
N ARG A 166 7.94 22.77 54.60
CA ARG A 166 7.08 23.07 55.76
C ARG A 166 7.70 22.56 57.06
#